data_AF-A0A662UK05-F1
#
_entry.id   AF-A0A662UK05-F1
#
_cell.length_a   1.000
_cell.length_b   1.000
_cell.length_c   1.000
_cell.angle_alpha   90.00
_cell.angle_beta   90.00
_cell.angle_gamma   90.00
#
_symmetry.space_group_name_H-M   'P 1'
#
loop_
_entity.id
_entity.type
_entity.pdbx_description
1 polymer ?
#
loop_
_entity_poly.entity_id
_entity_poly.type
_entity_poly.pdbx_seq_one_letter_code
_entity_poly.pdbx_strand_id
1 'polypeptide(L)'
;MIERLFTECNKSCVEGIIESLAGSIGGKPSIAVREGAIYANIAEDRIDLVSIRLTSDISELMLSVIPDKAIPALEILGLKKVAELINRLKVLPSVIAISRIRTSRSLYIILQGRTGSEAFPNIKVVIRENYHEASASFCRITPEENTCEFLYSLLKIARDLWAKIFKDIKRKQN
;
A
#
# COMPACT_ATOMS: atom_id res chain seq x y z
N MET A 1 -4.66 1.87 10.70
CA MET A 1 -3.99 0.59 10.98
C MET A 1 -2.61 0.52 10.33
N ILE A 2 -2.46 0.93 9.07
CA ILE A 2 -1.18 0.96 8.35
C ILE A 2 -0.10 1.82 9.02
N GLU A 3 -0.48 2.93 9.66
CA GLU A 3 0.46 3.77 10.42
C GLU A 3 1.13 2.96 11.53
N ARG A 4 0.35 2.19 12.31
CA ARG A 4 0.85 1.28 13.34
C ARG A 4 1.68 0.14 12.75
N LEU A 5 1.21 -0.46 11.65
CA LEU A 5 1.93 -1.51 10.92
C LEU A 5 3.35 -1.05 10.56
N PHE A 6 3.48 0.18 10.07
CA PHE A 6 4.72 0.73 9.54
C PHE A 6 5.62 1.38 10.58
N THR A 7 5.18 1.58 11.82
CA THR A 7 5.96 2.30 12.84
C THR A 7 6.47 1.38 13.96
N GLU A 8 5.59 0.54 14.53
CA GLU A 8 5.86 -0.14 15.81
C GLU A 8 5.36 -1.60 15.86
N CYS A 9 5.05 -2.20 14.70
CA CYS A 9 4.41 -3.52 14.67
C CYS A 9 5.44 -4.65 14.84
N ASN A 10 5.21 -5.49 15.85
CA ASN A 10 5.91 -6.76 16.06
C ASN A 10 5.11 -7.93 15.47
N LYS A 11 5.61 -9.16 15.64
CA LYS A 11 4.95 -10.37 15.10
C LYS A 11 3.48 -10.48 15.51
N SER A 12 3.18 -10.33 16.80
CA SER A 12 1.81 -10.44 17.33
C SER A 12 0.88 -9.35 16.76
N CYS A 13 1.39 -8.14 16.59
CA CYS A 13 0.66 -7.07 15.91
C CYS A 13 0.35 -7.42 14.44
N VAL A 14 1.30 -8.02 13.71
CA VAL A 14 1.09 -8.46 12.32
C VAL A 14 0.10 -9.62 12.24
N GLU A 15 0.18 -10.58 13.16
CA GLU A 15 -0.77 -11.71 13.26
C GLU A 15 -2.20 -11.21 13.37
N GLY A 16 -2.49 -10.31 14.32
CA GLY A 16 -3.84 -9.77 14.48
C GLY A 16 -4.36 -8.98 13.26
N ILE A 17 -3.46 -8.28 12.55
CA ILE A 17 -3.83 -7.56 11.31
C ILE A 17 -4.17 -8.55 10.19
N ILE A 18 -3.32 -9.56 9.98
CA ILE A 18 -3.50 -10.58 8.93
C ILE A 18 -4.74 -11.44 9.21
N GLU A 19 -4.99 -11.82 10.47
CA GLU A 19 -6.20 -12.55 10.87
C GLU A 19 -7.47 -11.73 10.61
N SER A 20 -7.47 -10.46 10.99
CA SER A 20 -8.60 -9.56 10.72
C SER A 20 -8.85 -9.38 9.23
N LEU A 21 -7.79 -9.28 8.43
CA LEU A 21 -7.89 -9.19 6.98
C LEU A 21 -8.43 -10.49 6.38
N ALA A 22 -7.86 -11.64 6.75
CA ALA A 22 -8.28 -12.95 6.23
C ALA A 22 -9.75 -13.26 6.57
N GLY A 23 -10.21 -12.88 7.77
CA GLY A 23 -11.63 -13.01 8.14
C GLY A 23 -12.58 -12.16 7.30
N SER A 24 -12.08 -11.09 6.66
CA SER A 24 -12.89 -10.15 5.88
C SER A 24 -12.81 -10.39 4.37
N ILE A 25 -11.63 -10.76 3.85
CA ILE A 25 -11.38 -10.92 2.41
C ILE A 25 -11.24 -12.38 1.97
N GLY A 26 -11.34 -13.31 2.92
CA GLY A 26 -11.05 -14.73 2.70
C GLY A 26 -9.54 -15.02 2.60
N GLY A 27 -9.24 -16.22 2.11
CA GLY A 27 -7.87 -16.71 1.98
C GLY A 27 -7.26 -17.27 3.27
N LYS A 28 -6.10 -17.90 3.11
CA LYS A 28 -5.35 -18.54 4.18
C LYS A 28 -4.21 -17.61 4.64
N PRO A 29 -4.19 -17.18 5.90
CA PRO A 29 -3.09 -16.39 6.44
C PRO A 29 -1.87 -17.26 6.69
N SER A 30 -0.68 -16.70 6.46
CA SER A 30 0.59 -17.26 6.93
C SER A 30 1.52 -16.17 7.42
N ILE A 31 2.34 -16.52 8.41
CA ILE A 31 3.39 -15.65 8.94
C ILE A 31 4.68 -16.45 9.13
N ALA A 32 5.80 -15.83 8.80
CA ALA A 32 7.13 -16.37 8.99
C ALA A 32 8.06 -15.27 9.52
N VAL A 33 8.96 -15.66 10.41
CA VAL A 33 10.07 -14.80 10.86
C VAL A 33 11.37 -15.41 10.34
N ARG A 34 12.12 -14.65 9.55
CA ARG A 34 13.40 -15.09 8.98
C ARG A 34 14.39 -13.94 9.04
N GLU A 35 15.60 -14.21 9.55
CA GLU A 35 16.69 -13.22 9.56
C GLU A 35 16.30 -11.89 10.21
N GLY A 36 15.49 -11.93 11.28
CA GLY A 36 15.01 -10.72 11.97
C GLY A 36 13.90 -9.94 11.23
N ALA A 37 13.45 -10.41 10.06
CA ALA A 37 12.34 -9.84 9.32
C ALA A 37 11.04 -10.65 9.52
N ILE A 38 9.91 -9.96 9.50
CA ILE A 38 8.57 -10.54 9.55
C ILE A 38 7.99 -10.52 8.13
N TYR A 39 7.57 -11.68 7.67
CA TYR A 39 6.85 -11.86 6.41
C TYR A 39 5.48 -12.42 6.73
N ALA A 40 4.43 -11.80 6.23
CA ALA A 40 3.08 -12.32 6.36
C ALA A 40 2.32 -12.17 5.05
N ASN A 41 1.46 -13.11 4.72
CA ASN A 41 0.65 -13.05 3.52
C ASN A 41 -0.71 -13.70 3.75
N ILE A 42 -1.66 -13.36 2.89
CA ILE A 42 -2.97 -14.00 2.78
C ILE A 42 -3.07 -14.51 1.35
N ALA A 43 -3.22 -15.82 1.18
CA ALA A 43 -3.27 -16.44 -0.14
C ALA A 43 -4.60 -17.19 -0.36
N GLU A 44 -5.13 -17.11 -1.57
CA GLU A 44 -6.29 -17.90 -2.00
C GLU A 44 -6.05 -18.39 -3.43
N ASP A 45 -6.31 -19.67 -3.71
CA ASP A 45 -6.17 -20.25 -5.06
C ASP A 45 -4.83 -19.94 -5.77
N ARG A 46 -3.73 -19.95 -4.99
CA ARG A 46 -2.36 -19.63 -5.42
C ARG A 46 -2.11 -18.16 -5.78
N ILE A 47 -3.03 -17.26 -5.44
CA ILE A 47 -2.87 -15.81 -5.56
C ILE A 47 -2.60 -15.23 -4.16
N ASP A 48 -1.51 -14.50 -4.01
CA ASP A 48 -1.27 -13.68 -2.82
C ASP A 48 -2.18 -12.44 -2.87
N LEU A 49 -3.19 -12.42 -2.01
CA LEU A 49 -4.14 -11.30 -1.89
C LEU A 49 -3.46 -10.12 -1.20
N VAL A 50 -2.78 -10.39 -0.08
CA VAL A 50 -2.04 -9.41 0.72
C VAL A 50 -0.68 -9.99 1.04
N SER A 51 0.37 -9.17 0.94
CA SER A 51 1.71 -9.50 1.43
C SER A 51 2.27 -8.35 2.24
N ILE A 52 2.86 -8.66 3.39
CA ILE A 52 3.46 -7.73 4.33
C ILE A 52 4.89 -8.18 4.56
N ARG A 53 5.82 -7.24 4.44
CA ARG A 53 7.23 -7.45 4.78
C ARG A 53 7.69 -6.34 5.70
N LEU A 54 8.13 -6.70 6.90
CA LEU A 54 8.71 -5.79 7.87
C LEU A 54 10.16 -6.19 8.17
N THR A 55 11.09 -5.30 7.90
CA THR A 55 12.51 -5.41 8.27
C THR A 55 12.90 -4.21 9.16
N SER A 56 14.17 -4.13 9.57
CA SER A 56 14.71 -2.98 10.30
C SER A 56 14.51 -1.64 9.55
N ASP A 57 14.59 -1.70 8.22
CA ASP A 57 14.70 -0.51 7.37
C ASP A 57 13.52 -0.33 6.43
N ILE A 58 12.79 -1.40 6.13
CA ILE A 58 11.70 -1.40 5.16
C ILE A 58 10.43 -1.95 5.80
N SER A 59 9.32 -1.24 5.62
CA SER A 59 7.98 -1.77 5.86
C SER A 59 7.21 -1.71 4.57
N GLU A 60 6.77 -2.85 4.07
CA GLU A 60 6.12 -2.98 2.77
C GLU A 60 4.80 -3.73 2.91
N LEU A 61 3.81 -3.22 2.19
CA LEU A 61 2.49 -3.83 2.00
C LEU A 61 2.26 -3.92 0.50
N MET A 62 1.92 -5.11 0.01
CA MET A 62 1.45 -5.35 -1.33
C MET A 62 0.04 -5.92 -1.28
N LEU A 63 -0.83 -5.44 -2.15
CA LEU A 63 -2.21 -5.85 -2.28
C LEU A 63 -2.51 -6.18 -3.74
N SER A 64 -2.95 -7.41 -4.00
CA SER A 64 -3.52 -7.77 -5.30
C SER A 64 -4.94 -7.21 -5.40
N VAL A 65 -5.24 -6.59 -6.53
CA VAL A 65 -6.50 -5.88 -6.73
C VAL A 65 -7.52 -6.81 -7.36
N ILE A 66 -8.28 -7.46 -6.50
CA ILE A 66 -9.50 -8.16 -6.86
C ILE A 66 -10.65 -7.32 -6.27
N PRO A 67 -11.61 -6.81 -7.06
CA PRO A 67 -12.51 -5.73 -6.64
C PRO A 67 -13.23 -5.96 -5.31
N ASP A 68 -13.77 -7.17 -5.11
CA ASP A 68 -14.51 -7.60 -3.93
C ASP A 68 -13.64 -7.81 -2.68
N LYS A 69 -12.31 -7.84 -2.84
CA LYS A 69 -11.35 -8.09 -1.75
C LYS A 69 -10.46 -6.90 -1.43
N ALA A 70 -10.00 -6.20 -2.46
CA ALA A 70 -9.02 -5.13 -2.34
C ALA A 70 -9.60 -3.89 -1.66
N ILE A 71 -10.85 -3.52 -1.97
CA ILE A 71 -11.51 -2.37 -1.36
C ILE A 71 -11.70 -2.60 0.16
N PRO A 72 -12.30 -3.72 0.62
CA PRO A 72 -12.36 -4.02 2.06
C PRO A 72 -10.98 -4.07 2.74
N ALA A 73 -9.97 -4.67 2.10
CA ALA A 73 -8.62 -4.73 2.65
C ALA A 73 -8.03 -3.32 2.89
N LEU A 74 -8.16 -2.42 1.90
CA LEU A 74 -7.70 -1.04 2.03
C LEU A 74 -8.42 -0.32 3.19
N GLU A 75 -9.72 -0.50 3.34
CA GLU A 75 -10.48 0.11 4.44
C GLU A 75 -10.00 -0.37 5.81
N ILE A 76 -9.84 -1.69 6.01
CA ILE A 76 -9.32 -2.29 7.25
C ILE A 76 -7.92 -1.76 7.58
N LEU A 77 -7.07 -1.62 6.56
CA LEU A 77 -5.73 -1.05 6.70
C LEU A 77 -5.75 0.45 7.04
N GLY A 78 -6.91 1.10 7.02
CA GLY A 78 -7.06 2.53 7.27
C GLY A 78 -6.66 3.39 6.06
N LEU A 79 -6.75 2.83 4.86
CA LEU A 79 -6.47 3.45 3.56
C LEU A 79 -7.75 3.80 2.80
N LYS A 80 -8.82 4.18 3.52
CA LYS A 80 -10.13 4.52 2.92
C LYS A 80 -10.04 5.49 1.75
N LYS A 81 -9.22 6.54 1.86
CA LYS A 81 -9.02 7.51 0.77
C LYS A 81 -8.40 6.88 -0.49
N VAL A 82 -7.52 5.88 -0.35
CA VAL A 82 -6.99 5.11 -1.48
C VAL A 82 -8.09 4.25 -2.08
N ALA A 83 -8.88 3.57 -1.24
CA ALA A 83 -10.01 2.76 -1.68
C ALA A 83 -11.02 3.58 -2.50
N GLU A 84 -11.41 4.77 -2.00
CA GLU A 84 -12.29 5.71 -2.70
C GLU A 84 -11.71 6.16 -4.05
N LEU A 85 -10.40 6.36 -4.13
CA LEU A 85 -9.74 6.79 -5.36
C LEU A 85 -9.71 5.66 -6.40
N ILE A 86 -9.41 4.43 -5.96
CA ILE A 86 -9.40 3.24 -6.82
C ILE A 86 -10.80 2.89 -7.31
N ASN A 87 -11.83 3.01 -6.46
CA ASN A 87 -13.21 2.67 -6.81
C ASN A 87 -13.84 3.62 -7.85
N ARG A 88 -13.21 4.78 -8.12
CA ARG A 88 -13.63 5.72 -9.18
C ARG A 88 -13.03 5.35 -10.54
N LEU A 89 -12.05 4.46 -10.57
CA LEU A 89 -11.36 4.11 -11.80
C LEU A 89 -12.21 3.16 -12.65
N LYS A 90 -12.19 3.37 -13.96
CA LYS A 90 -12.77 2.43 -14.91
C LYS A 90 -11.89 1.20 -15.09
N VAL A 91 -10.57 1.42 -15.12
CA VAL A 91 -9.56 0.37 -15.21
C VAL A 91 -8.80 0.30 -13.90
N LEU A 92 -8.87 -0.85 -13.25
CA LEU A 92 -8.19 -1.06 -11.98
C LEU A 92 -6.73 -1.49 -12.21
N PRO A 93 -5.79 -1.02 -11.37
CA PRO A 93 -4.46 -1.65 -11.30
C PRO A 93 -4.63 -3.11 -10.85
N SER A 94 -3.64 -3.97 -11.12
CA SER A 94 -3.66 -5.34 -10.60
C SER A 94 -2.95 -5.45 -9.25
N VAL A 95 -2.08 -4.49 -8.93
CA VAL A 95 -1.31 -4.46 -7.69
C VAL A 95 -1.21 -3.03 -7.15
N ILE A 96 -1.34 -2.91 -5.83
CA ILE A 96 -1.03 -1.72 -5.05
C ILE A 96 0.12 -2.08 -4.09
N ALA A 97 1.23 -1.37 -4.17
CA ALA A 97 2.34 -1.51 -3.23
C ALA A 97 2.55 -0.20 -2.47
N ILE A 98 2.71 -0.30 -1.15
CA ILE A 98 3.04 0.83 -0.27
C ILE A 98 4.26 0.45 0.53
N SER A 99 5.32 1.25 0.42
CA SER A 99 6.59 0.94 1.08
C SER A 99 7.11 2.15 1.85
N ARG A 100 7.42 1.96 3.12
CA ARG A 100 8.15 2.90 3.97
C ARG A 100 9.62 2.48 3.99
N ILE A 101 10.52 3.42 3.70
CA ILE A 101 11.96 3.27 3.90
C ILE A 101 12.38 4.17 5.05
N ARG A 102 12.86 3.57 6.15
CA ARG A 102 13.22 4.26 7.39
C ARG A 102 14.42 5.18 7.21
N THR A 103 15.48 4.66 6.60
CA THR A 103 16.79 5.34 6.48
C THR A 103 16.69 6.63 5.68
N SER A 104 15.97 6.62 4.56
CA SER A 104 15.76 7.78 3.69
C SER A 104 14.50 8.58 4.02
N ARG A 105 13.80 8.24 5.12
CA ARG A 105 12.50 8.80 5.49
C ARG A 105 11.55 8.91 4.29
N SER A 106 11.44 7.84 3.52
CA SER A 106 10.69 7.84 2.26
C SER A 106 9.43 6.99 2.36
N LEU A 107 8.38 7.41 1.67
CA LEU A 107 7.16 6.65 1.43
C LEU A 107 6.95 6.52 -0.08
N TYR A 108 6.69 5.31 -0.52
CA TYR A 108 6.36 4.97 -1.90
C TYR A 108 4.94 4.43 -1.95
N ILE A 109 4.18 4.86 -2.95
CA ILE A 109 2.93 4.21 -3.37
C ILE A 109 3.08 3.91 -4.86
N ILE A 110 2.95 2.64 -5.22
CA ILE A 110 3.03 2.16 -6.60
C ILE A 110 1.71 1.48 -6.95
N LEU A 111 1.13 1.87 -8.07
CA LEU A 111 -0.02 1.22 -8.67
C LEU A 111 0.40 0.74 -10.04
N GLN A 112 0.22 -0.54 -10.34
CA GLN A 112 0.58 -1.08 -11.64
C GLN A 112 -0.27 -2.29 -11.96
N GLY A 113 -0.33 -2.66 -13.23
CA GLY A 113 -0.89 -3.93 -13.59
C GLY A 113 -1.45 -4.03 -14.98
N ARG A 114 -2.05 -5.19 -15.22
CA ARG A 114 -2.85 -5.47 -16.40
C ARG A 114 -4.06 -6.26 -15.95
N THR A 115 -5.25 -5.82 -16.36
CA THR A 115 -6.50 -6.52 -16.10
C THR A 115 -7.07 -6.94 -17.45
N GLY A 116 -7.00 -8.24 -17.77
CA GLY A 116 -7.38 -8.75 -19.08
C GLY A 116 -6.53 -8.16 -20.22
N SER A 117 -7.18 -7.58 -21.22
CA SER A 117 -6.50 -6.94 -22.36
C SER A 117 -5.97 -5.53 -22.04
N GLU A 118 -6.47 -4.88 -20.99
CA GLU A 118 -6.22 -3.47 -20.70
C GLU A 118 -5.02 -3.29 -19.77
N ALA A 119 -4.07 -2.46 -20.20
CA ALA A 119 -2.89 -2.12 -19.41
C ALA A 119 -3.21 -0.92 -18.51
N PHE A 120 -2.90 -1.04 -17.22
CA PHE A 120 -2.92 0.07 -16.29
C PHE A 120 -1.54 0.75 -16.29
N PRO A 121 -1.45 2.10 -16.33
CA PRO A 121 -0.16 2.78 -16.27
C PRO A 121 0.58 2.43 -14.98
N ASN A 122 1.90 2.29 -15.05
CA ASN A 122 2.71 2.25 -13.84
C ASN A 122 2.69 3.65 -13.22
N ILE A 123 1.98 3.80 -12.10
CA ILE A 123 1.89 5.02 -11.33
C ILE A 123 2.79 4.88 -10.11
N LYS A 124 3.64 5.88 -9.90
CA LYS A 124 4.58 5.94 -8.78
C LYS A 124 4.45 7.28 -8.09
N VAL A 125 4.18 7.24 -6.79
CA VAL A 125 4.21 8.40 -5.90
C VAL A 125 5.29 8.21 -4.86
N VAL A 126 6.16 9.21 -4.71
CA VAL A 126 7.25 9.21 -3.72
C VAL A 126 7.15 10.46 -2.88
N ILE A 127 7.20 10.30 -1.56
CA ILE A 127 7.37 11.40 -0.60
C ILE A 127 8.64 11.14 0.20
N ARG A 128 9.55 12.12 0.24
CA ARG A 128 10.70 12.15 1.14
C ARG A 128 10.86 13.56 1.71
N GLU A 129 11.77 13.73 2.65
CA GLU A 129 12.05 15.06 3.19
C GLU A 129 12.47 16.01 2.06
N ASN A 130 11.75 17.13 1.93
CA ASN A 130 11.95 18.17 0.90
C ASN A 130 11.80 17.74 -0.58
N TYR A 131 11.23 16.56 -0.86
CA TYR A 131 10.99 16.14 -2.24
C TYR A 131 9.74 15.29 -2.36
N HIS A 132 9.05 15.47 -3.48
CA HIS A 132 7.96 14.62 -3.87
C HIS A 132 7.96 14.38 -5.38
N GLU A 133 7.42 13.24 -5.77
CA GLU A 133 7.25 12.83 -7.16
C GLU A 133 5.89 12.16 -7.29
N ALA A 134 5.18 12.47 -8.37
CA ALA A 134 4.03 11.70 -8.82
C ALA A 134 4.18 11.53 -10.33
N SER A 135 4.37 10.31 -10.79
CA SER A 135 4.65 9.98 -12.17
C SER A 135 3.76 8.82 -12.64
N ALA A 136 3.51 8.78 -13.94
CA ALA A 136 2.78 7.72 -14.61
C ALA A 136 3.52 7.33 -15.90
N SER A 137 3.57 6.05 -16.25
CA SER A 137 4.19 5.59 -17.50
C SER A 137 3.44 6.03 -18.76
N PHE A 138 2.16 6.38 -18.63
CA PHE A 138 1.32 6.90 -19.70
C PHE A 138 0.63 8.20 -19.26
N CYS A 139 0.31 9.07 -20.22
CA CYS A 139 -0.40 10.32 -19.95
C CYS A 139 -1.86 10.13 -19.51
N ARG A 140 -2.47 8.97 -19.82
CA ARG A 140 -3.88 8.69 -19.56
C ARG A 140 -4.05 7.27 -19.01
N ILE A 141 -4.84 7.11 -17.95
CA ILE A 141 -5.33 5.81 -17.46
C ILE A 141 -6.37 5.27 -18.46
N THR A 142 -7.36 6.08 -18.81
CA THR A 142 -8.27 5.91 -19.95
C THR A 142 -8.49 7.25 -20.66
N PRO A 143 -9.06 7.28 -21.88
CA PRO A 143 -9.36 8.54 -22.57
C PRO A 143 -10.28 9.50 -21.80
N GLU A 144 -11.10 8.96 -20.89
CA GLU A 144 -12.14 9.70 -20.16
C GLU A 144 -11.68 10.09 -18.74
N GLU A 145 -10.57 9.52 -18.25
CA GLU A 145 -10.08 9.76 -16.88
C GLU A 145 -9.06 10.88 -16.82
N ASN A 146 -9.26 11.79 -15.86
CA ASN A 146 -8.32 12.86 -15.54
C ASN A 146 -7.14 12.32 -14.73
N THR A 147 -6.11 11.87 -15.44
CA THR A 147 -4.91 11.27 -14.83
C THR A 147 -4.13 12.26 -13.95
N CYS A 148 -4.12 13.56 -14.32
CA CYS A 148 -3.48 14.59 -13.50
C CYS A 148 -4.18 14.76 -12.14
N GLU A 149 -5.52 14.78 -12.13
CA GLU A 149 -6.31 14.87 -10.91
C GLU A 149 -6.16 13.62 -10.02
N PHE A 150 -6.11 12.44 -10.64
CA PHE A 150 -5.81 11.20 -9.94
C PHE A 150 -4.43 11.25 -9.26
N LEU A 151 -3.38 11.62 -10.00
CA LEU A 151 -2.02 11.73 -9.48
C LEU A 151 -1.93 12.77 -8.35
N TYR A 152 -2.59 13.91 -8.50
CA TYR A 152 -2.65 14.94 -7.46
C TYR A 152 -3.34 14.44 -6.18
N SER A 153 -4.46 13.74 -6.33
CA SER A 153 -5.20 13.15 -5.21
C SER A 153 -4.37 12.09 -4.48
N LEU A 154 -3.72 11.19 -5.23
CA LEU A 154 -2.84 10.18 -4.68
C LEU A 154 -1.63 10.79 -3.96
N LEU A 155 -1.03 11.84 -4.54
CA LEU A 155 0.06 12.60 -3.93
C LEU A 155 -0.35 13.21 -2.59
N LYS A 156 -1.56 13.78 -2.50
CA LYS A 156 -2.09 14.33 -1.24
C LYS A 156 -2.26 13.25 -0.18
N ILE A 157 -2.81 12.09 -0.56
CA ILE A 157 -2.95 10.93 0.35
C ILE A 157 -1.57 10.47 0.84
N ALA A 158 -0.60 10.35 -0.07
CA ALA A 158 0.77 9.95 0.27
C ALA A 158 1.45 10.94 1.23
N ARG A 159 1.27 12.25 1.03
CA ARG A 159 1.80 13.29 1.95
C ARG A 159 1.18 13.18 3.34
N ASP A 160 -0.14 13.02 3.42
CA ASP A 160 -0.85 12.85 4.69
C ASP A 160 -0.31 11.61 5.44
N LEU A 161 -0.18 10.48 4.73
CA LEU A 161 0.30 9.22 5.29
C LEU A 161 1.77 9.31 5.73
N TRP A 162 2.64 9.91 4.91
CA TRP A 162 4.05 10.14 5.23
C TRP A 162 4.18 10.97 6.51
N ALA A 163 3.41 12.07 6.61
CA ALA A 163 3.45 12.94 7.77
C ALA A 163 3.10 12.16 9.05
N LYS A 164 2.14 11.25 9.01
CA LYS A 164 1.77 10.46 10.19
C LYS A 164 2.83 9.40 10.55
N ILE A 165 3.36 8.68 9.56
CA ILE A 165 4.38 7.63 9.79
C ILE A 165 5.71 8.22 10.31
N PHE A 166 6.06 9.44 9.90
CA PHE A 166 7.36 10.05 10.22
C PHE A 166 7.30 11.23 11.21
N LYS A 167 6.11 11.66 11.67
CA LYS A 167 5.95 12.74 12.67
C LYS A 167 6.58 12.39 14.03
N ASP A 168 6.57 11.12 14.41
CA ASP A 168 6.99 10.69 15.76
C ASP A 168 8.50 10.50 15.96
N ILE A 169 9.32 10.70 14.93
CA ILE A 169 10.78 10.49 15.05
C ILE A 169 11.49 11.67 15.74
N LYS A 170 10.88 12.87 15.79
CA LYS A 170 11.50 14.05 16.44
C LYS A 170 11.44 14.03 17.98
N ARG A 171 10.65 13.15 18.61
CA ARG A 171 10.44 13.15 20.07
C ARG A 171 11.35 12.20 20.86
N LYS A 172 12.08 11.29 20.20
CA LYS A 172 12.96 10.30 20.87
C LYS A 172 14.47 10.60 20.72
N GLN A 173 14.84 11.81 20.31
CA GLN A 173 16.24 12.22 20.15
C GLN A 173 16.63 13.46 20.99
N ASN A 174 15.75 13.92 21.90
CA ASN A 174 16.08 14.91 22.91
C ASN A 174 15.96 14.30 24.29
#